data_AF-A0A7C0UV90-F1
#
_entry.id   AF-A0A7C0UV90-F1
#
_cell.length_a   1.000
_cell.length_b   1.000
_cell.length_c   1.000
_cell.angle_alpha   90.00
_cell.angle_beta   90.00
_cell.angle_gamma   90.00
#
_symmetry.space_group_name_H-M   'P 1'
#
loop_
_entity.id
_entity.type
_entity.pdbx_description
1 polymer ?
#
loop_
_entity_poly.entity_id
_entity_poly.type
_entity_poly.pdbx_seq_one_letter_code
_entity_poly.pdbx_strand_id
1 'polypeptide(L)'
;MAKLWNGKKLNKEIENFTVGNDYILDQRLVRYDCLASIAHARMLGKIGILNPEEVKKLVKGLNEIISLDKAGKFKIKKENEDCHTAIENYLTRKLGDLGKKVHTGRSRNDQALVALRLYFKNELKEVK
;
A
#
# COMPACT_ATOMS: atom_id res chain seq x y z
N MET A 1 -13.77 -4.15 2.29
CA MET A 1 -14.48 -2.93 1.86
C MET A 1 -14.49 -2.89 0.35
N ALA A 2 -15.50 -2.24 -0.22
CA ALA A 2 -15.57 -1.93 -1.65
C ALA A 2 -14.37 -1.06 -2.08
N LYS A 3 -14.05 -1.10 -3.38
CA LYS A 3 -13.02 -0.30 -4.04
C LYS A 3 -13.13 1.18 -3.66
N LEU A 4 -12.00 1.89 -3.64
CA LEU A 4 -11.90 3.29 -3.17
C LEU A 4 -12.81 4.27 -3.95
N TRP A 5 -13.27 3.89 -5.14
CA TRP A 5 -14.02 4.72 -6.09
C TRP A 5 -15.42 4.18 -6.44
N ASN A 6 -15.98 3.28 -5.62
CA ASN A 6 -17.25 2.62 -5.96
C ASN A 6 -18.47 3.54 -5.75
N GLY A 7 -19.07 4.01 -6.86
CA GLY A 7 -20.32 4.80 -6.85
C GLY A 7 -21.54 4.04 -7.39
N LYS A 8 -21.47 3.51 -8.62
CA LYS A 8 -22.55 2.73 -9.28
C LYS A 8 -22.12 1.28 -9.52
N LYS A 9 -23.07 0.40 -9.87
CA LYS A 9 -22.80 -1.00 -10.24
C LYS A 9 -21.76 -1.04 -11.39
N LEU A 10 -20.57 -1.51 -11.06
CA LEU A 10 -19.43 -1.50 -11.98
C LEU A 10 -19.61 -2.55 -13.09
N ASN A 11 -19.31 -2.17 -14.33
CA ASN A 11 -19.25 -3.11 -15.44
C ASN A 11 -18.01 -4.01 -15.26
N LYS A 12 -18.22 -5.34 -15.30
CA LYS A 12 -17.16 -6.35 -15.10
C LYS A 12 -16.06 -6.27 -16.16
N GLU A 13 -16.38 -5.94 -17.40
CA GLU A 13 -15.39 -5.80 -18.47
C GLU A 13 -14.49 -4.60 -18.23
N ILE A 14 -15.08 -3.47 -17.85
CA ILE A 14 -14.32 -2.26 -17.48
C ILE A 14 -13.42 -2.57 -16.29
N GLU A 15 -13.95 -3.23 -15.26
CA GLU A 15 -13.18 -3.63 -14.08
C GLU A 15 -11.99 -4.54 -14.43
N ASN A 16 -12.23 -5.53 -15.28
CA ASN A 16 -11.18 -6.44 -15.74
C ASN A 16 -10.10 -5.70 -16.52
N PHE A 17 -10.49 -4.76 -17.39
CA PHE A 17 -9.57 -3.95 -18.15
C PHE A 17 -8.75 -3.02 -17.24
N THR A 18 -9.38 -2.34 -16.27
CA THR A 18 -8.70 -1.37 -15.41
C THR A 18 -7.80 -2.00 -14.37
N VAL A 19 -8.15 -3.18 -13.84
CA VAL A 19 -7.27 -3.90 -12.90
C VAL A 19 -6.16 -4.63 -13.67
N GLY A 20 -6.47 -5.15 -14.85
CA GLY A 20 -5.51 -5.85 -15.70
C GLY A 20 -4.71 -6.91 -14.92
N ASN A 21 -3.39 -6.78 -14.96
CA ASN A 21 -2.44 -7.63 -14.26
C ASN A 21 -1.76 -6.93 -13.07
N ASP A 22 -2.26 -5.77 -12.65
CA ASP A 22 -1.60 -4.93 -11.64
C ASP A 22 -1.43 -5.71 -10.33
N TYR A 23 -2.48 -6.39 -9.86
CA TYR A 23 -2.40 -7.25 -8.68
C TYR A 23 -1.29 -8.33 -8.71
N ILE A 24 -0.86 -8.76 -9.89
CA ILE A 24 0.24 -9.72 -10.06
C ILE A 24 1.59 -8.98 -10.06
N LEU A 25 1.69 -7.93 -10.87
CA LEU A 25 2.93 -7.17 -11.08
C LEU A 25 3.35 -6.41 -9.81
N ASP A 26 2.37 -5.80 -9.14
CA ASP A 26 2.54 -5.01 -7.93
C ASP A 26 2.96 -5.84 -6.71
N GLN A 27 2.89 -7.16 -6.78
CA GLN A 27 3.41 -8.01 -5.71
C GLN A 27 4.90 -7.70 -5.45
N ARG A 28 5.65 -7.30 -6.49
CA ARG A 28 7.06 -6.87 -6.37
C ARG A 28 7.22 -5.53 -5.64
N LEU A 29 6.17 -4.71 -5.60
CA LEU A 29 6.19 -3.36 -5.05
C LEU A 29 5.78 -3.30 -3.57
N VAL A 30 5.16 -4.36 -3.02
CA VAL A 30 4.62 -4.40 -1.64
C VAL A 30 5.62 -3.90 -0.60
N ARG A 31 6.85 -4.44 -0.61
CA ARG A 31 7.92 -4.02 0.30
C ARG A 31 8.22 -2.53 0.19
N TYR A 32 8.29 -2.00 -1.03
CA TYR A 32 8.70 -0.63 -1.30
C TYR A 32 7.59 0.37 -0.98
N ASP A 33 6.34 0.03 -1.27
CA ASP A 33 5.17 0.81 -0.86
C ASP A 33 5.03 0.86 0.67
N CYS A 34 5.32 -0.26 1.36
CA CYS A 34 5.38 -0.28 2.82
C CYS A 34 6.47 0.64 3.38
N LEU A 35 7.67 0.63 2.81
CA LEU A 35 8.77 1.51 3.22
C LEU A 35 8.42 2.98 3.01
N ALA A 36 7.85 3.33 1.85
CA ALA A 36 7.37 4.68 1.56
C ALA A 36 6.27 5.10 2.55
N SER A 37 5.35 4.20 2.87
CA SER A 37 4.26 4.44 3.83
C SER A 37 4.74 4.57 5.27
N ILE A 38 5.81 3.89 5.67
CA ILE A 38 6.46 4.10 6.99
C ILE A 38 7.02 5.51 7.09
N ALA A 39 7.68 5.99 6.03
CA ALA A 39 8.19 7.36 5.98
C ALA A 39 7.05 8.38 6.03
N HIS A 40 5.97 8.14 5.28
CA HIS A 40 4.78 9.00 5.29
C HIS A 40 4.09 9.06 6.65
N ALA A 41 3.86 7.91 7.31
CA ALA A 41 3.26 7.86 8.64
C ALA A 41 4.10 8.62 9.69
N ARG A 42 5.43 8.53 9.62
CA ARG A 42 6.34 9.30 10.48
C ARG A 42 6.25 10.79 10.21
N MET A 43 6.15 11.20 8.94
CA MET A 43 5.96 12.60 8.56
C MET A 43 4.62 13.14 9.11
N LEU A 44 3.52 12.40 8.93
CA LEU A 44 2.21 12.75 9.50
C LEU A 44 2.26 12.91 11.02
N GLY A 45 3.04 12.07 11.70
CA GLY A 45 3.31 12.20 13.13
C GLY A 45 4.06 13.49 13.47
N LYS A 46 5.09 13.83 12.71
CA LYS A 46 5.89 15.04 12.90
C LYS A 46 5.07 16.32 12.76
N ILE A 47 4.07 16.33 11.88
CA ILE A 47 3.17 17.48 11.68
C ILE A 47 1.90 17.43 12.54
N GLY A 48 1.80 16.47 13.47
CA GLY A 48 0.70 16.39 14.44
C GLY A 48 -0.62 15.82 13.92
N ILE A 49 -0.67 15.29 12.69
CA ILE A 49 -1.88 14.62 12.15
C ILE A 49 -2.08 13.24 12.82
N LEU A 50 -0.98 12.57 13.17
CA LEU A 50 -0.99 11.32 13.93
C LEU A 50 -0.28 11.54 15.26
N ASN A 51 -0.81 10.96 16.33
CA ASN A 51 -0.08 10.94 17.60
C ASN A 51 1.02 9.85 17.60
N PRO A 52 1.98 9.88 18.55
CA PRO A 52 3.09 8.93 18.57
C PRO A 52 2.69 7.45 18.62
N GLU A 53 1.62 7.12 19.33
CA GLU A 53 1.11 5.74 19.41
C GLU A 53 0.45 5.28 18.11
N GLU A 54 -0.27 6.17 17.42
CA GLU A 54 -0.82 5.91 16.08
C GLU A 54 0.31 5.62 15.07
N VAL A 55 1.37 6.44 15.06
CA VAL A 55 2.55 6.21 14.21
C VAL A 55 3.19 4.86 14.52
N LYS A 56 3.40 4.55 15.81
CA LYS A 56 3.99 3.28 16.24
C LYS A 56 3.18 2.07 15.77
N LYS A 57 1.85 2.14 15.89
CA LYS A 57 0.93 1.08 15.42
C LYS A 57 0.98 0.90 13.91
N LEU A 58 0.94 1.98 13.14
CA LEU A 58 1.05 1.94 11.68
C LEU A 58 2.39 1.37 11.22
N VAL A 59 3.50 1.86 11.78
CA VAL A 59 4.85 1.36 11.46
C VAL A 59 4.97 -0.12 11.80
N LYS A 60 4.42 -0.58 12.92
CA LYS A 60 4.39 -2.01 13.27
C LYS A 60 3.62 -2.83 12.24
N GLY A 61 2.42 -2.39 11.85
CA GLY A 61 1.60 -3.07 10.84
C GLY A 61 2.28 -3.13 9.46
N LEU A 62 2.95 -2.06 9.04
CA LEU A 62 3.70 -2.02 7.78
C LEU A 62 4.92 -2.96 7.78
N ASN A 63 5.66 -3.04 8.89
CA ASN A 63 6.77 -3.99 9.03
C ASN A 63 6.31 -5.45 9.03
N GLU A 64 5.12 -5.72 9.58
CA GLU A 64 4.50 -7.04 9.51
C GLU A 64 4.13 -7.42 8.08
N ILE A 65 3.56 -6.50 7.29
CA ILE A 65 3.30 -6.73 5.87
C ILE A 65 4.60 -7.09 5.14
N ILE A 66 5.69 -6.34 5.35
CA ILE A 66 7.01 -6.64 4.77
C ILE A 66 7.47 -8.06 5.14
N SER A 67 7.26 -8.47 6.40
CA SER A 67 7.64 -9.81 6.87
C SER A 67 6.77 -10.91 6.24
N LEU A 68 5.47 -10.67 6.09
CA LEU A 68 4.54 -11.59 5.43
C LEU A 68 4.83 -11.70 3.93
N ASP A 69 5.13 -10.60 3.26
CA ASP A 69 5.50 -10.56 1.84
C ASP A 69 6.80 -11.35 1.60
N LYS A 70 7.82 -11.13 2.42
CA LYS A 70 9.08 -11.90 2.39
C LYS A 70 8.85 -13.41 2.59
N ALA A 71 7.86 -13.79 3.41
CA ALA A 71 7.49 -15.18 3.63
C ALA A 71 6.53 -15.75 2.55
N GLY A 72 6.17 -14.96 1.53
CA GLY A 72 5.21 -15.34 0.49
C GLY A 72 3.75 -15.42 0.98
N LYS A 73 3.45 -14.88 2.16
CA LYS A 73 2.14 -14.96 2.84
C LYS A 73 1.27 -13.72 2.66
N PHE A 74 1.84 -12.59 2.24
CA PHE A 74 1.05 -11.43 1.82
C PHE A 74 0.73 -11.56 0.33
N LYS A 75 -0.53 -11.78 -0.02
CA LYS A 75 -0.98 -11.91 -1.41
C LYS A 75 -1.93 -10.77 -1.77
N ILE A 76 -1.62 -10.07 -2.85
CA ILE A 76 -2.55 -9.13 -3.47
C ILE A 76 -3.57 -9.96 -4.25
N LYS A 77 -4.86 -9.75 -3.98
CA LYS A 77 -5.93 -10.38 -4.73
C LYS A 77 -6.43 -9.44 -5.81
N LYS A 78 -7.07 -9.99 -6.85
CA LYS A 78 -7.68 -9.18 -7.91
C LYS A 78 -8.70 -8.16 -7.38
N GLU A 79 -9.41 -8.50 -6.31
CA GLU A 79 -10.37 -7.58 -5.66
C GLU A 79 -9.69 -6.42 -4.92
N ASN A 80 -8.38 -6.50 -4.68
CA ASN A 80 -7.61 -5.39 -4.16
C ASN A 80 -7.19 -4.41 -5.25
N GLU A 81 -7.31 -4.74 -6.54
CA GLU A 81 -6.82 -3.93 -7.66
C GLU A 81 -5.29 -3.86 -7.74
N ASP A 82 -4.64 -3.35 -6.68
CA ASP A 82 -3.22 -3.02 -6.62
C ASP A 82 -2.60 -3.31 -5.23
N CYS A 83 -1.28 -3.10 -5.08
CA CYS A 83 -0.62 -3.26 -3.78
C CYS A 83 -1.07 -2.24 -2.74
N HIS A 84 -1.33 -1.00 -3.16
CA HIS A 84 -1.66 0.12 -2.27
C HIS A 84 -2.95 -0.15 -1.49
N THR A 85 -3.97 -0.62 -2.20
CA THR A 85 -5.27 -0.99 -1.66
C THR A 85 -5.17 -2.27 -0.84
N ALA A 86 -4.33 -3.24 -1.23
CA ALA A 86 -4.09 -4.43 -0.40
C ALA A 86 -3.47 -4.08 0.97
N ILE A 87 -2.48 -3.18 0.98
CA ILE A 87 -1.81 -2.69 2.19
C ILE A 87 -2.80 -1.92 3.08
N GLU A 88 -3.55 -0.98 2.51
CA GLU A 88 -4.54 -0.20 3.26
C GLU A 88 -5.64 -1.10 3.85
N ASN A 89 -6.15 -2.05 3.07
CA ASN A 89 -7.14 -3.01 3.55
C ASN A 89 -6.59 -3.89 4.68
N TYR A 90 -5.34 -4.31 4.60
CA TYR A 90 -4.69 -5.07 5.67
C TYR A 90 -4.60 -4.24 6.95
N LEU A 91 -4.07 -3.01 6.86
CA LEU A 91 -3.96 -2.11 8.00
C LEU A 91 -5.32 -1.78 8.60
N THR A 92 -6.33 -1.53 7.76
CA THR A 92 -7.68 -1.20 8.22
C THR A 92 -8.35 -2.37 8.94
N ARG A 93 -8.20 -3.60 8.42
CA ARG A 93 -8.69 -4.80 9.13
C ARG A 93 -8.04 -4.97 10.51
N LYS A 94 -6.77 -4.58 10.65
CA LYS A 94 -6.00 -4.79 11.88
C LYS A 94 -6.13 -3.65 12.89
N LEU A 95 -6.24 -2.41 12.41
CA LEU A 95 -6.13 -1.19 13.21
C LEU A 95 -7.41 -0.34 13.18
N GLY A 96 -8.46 -0.79 12.48
CA GLY A 96 -9.69 -0.03 12.28
C GLY A 96 -9.42 1.25 11.48
N ASP A 97 -10.06 2.36 11.88
CA ASP A 97 -9.96 3.64 11.18
C ASP A 97 -8.54 4.22 11.15
N LEU A 98 -7.67 3.83 12.08
CA LEU A 98 -6.26 4.20 12.02
C LEU A 98 -5.59 3.69 10.74
N GLY A 99 -5.96 2.50 10.24
CA GLY A 99 -5.42 1.96 9.00
C GLY A 99 -5.72 2.83 7.78
N LYS A 100 -6.89 3.51 7.77
CA LYS A 100 -7.27 4.45 6.71
C LYS A 100 -6.43 5.73 6.76
N LYS A 101 -5.96 6.16 7.93
CA LYS A 101 -5.16 7.39 8.06
C LYS A 101 -3.77 7.30 7.41
N VAL A 102 -3.31 6.11 7.01
CA VAL A 102 -1.98 5.93 6.40
C VAL A 102 -1.81 6.71 5.09
N HIS A 103 -2.90 7.08 4.41
CA HIS A 103 -2.87 7.83 3.15
C HIS A 103 -3.23 9.31 3.29
N THR A 104 -3.44 9.84 4.51
CA THR A 104 -3.83 11.24 4.69
C THR A 104 -2.83 12.17 4.01
N GLY A 105 -3.31 13.07 3.16
CA GLY A 105 -2.48 14.02 2.42
C GLY A 105 -1.61 13.41 1.31
N ARG A 106 -1.93 12.20 0.83
CA ARG A 106 -1.16 11.49 -0.21
C ARG A 106 -2.05 11.01 -1.35
N SER A 107 -1.61 11.18 -2.60
CA SER A 107 -2.28 10.64 -3.79
C SER A 107 -1.71 9.26 -4.13
N ARG A 108 -2.38 8.53 -5.02
CA ARG A 108 -1.84 7.29 -5.60
C ARG A 108 -0.73 7.58 -6.59
N ASN A 109 -0.77 8.74 -7.25
CA ASN A 109 0.22 9.15 -8.24
C ASN A 109 1.63 9.25 -7.62
N ASP A 110 1.77 9.97 -6.50
CA ASP A 110 3.06 10.11 -5.82
C ASP A 110 3.45 8.83 -5.06
N GLN A 111 2.48 8.13 -4.46
CA GLN A 111 2.72 6.85 -3.78
C GLN A 111 3.33 5.81 -4.72
N ALA A 112 2.73 5.57 -5.90
CA ALA A 112 3.22 4.63 -6.89
C ALA A 112 4.62 5.01 -7.39
N LEU A 113 4.84 6.30 -7.69
CA LEU A 113 6.14 6.79 -8.16
C LEU A 113 7.26 6.57 -7.14
N VAL A 114 7.02 6.81 -5.85
CA VAL A 114 8.02 6.57 -4.80
C VAL A 114 8.32 5.08 -4.67
N ALA A 115 7.29 4.22 -4.67
CA ALA A 115 7.47 2.77 -4.59
C ALA A 115 8.30 2.25 -5.78
N LEU A 116 7.99 2.67 -7.01
CA LEU A 116 8.75 2.32 -8.21
C LEU A 116 10.20 2.80 -8.15
N ARG A 117 10.44 4.06 -7.74
CA ARG A 117 11.81 4.58 -7.59
C ARG A 117 12.63 3.81 -6.57
N LEU A 118 12.02 3.42 -5.44
CA LEU A 118 12.67 2.58 -4.44
C LEU A 118 12.96 1.18 -4.97
N TYR A 119 12.02 0.58 -5.71
CA TYR A 119 12.22 -0.70 -6.39
C TYR A 119 13.38 -0.63 -7.38
N PHE A 120 13.35 0.31 -8.33
CA PHE A 120 14.42 0.47 -9.32
C PHE A 120 15.77 0.74 -8.68
N LYS A 121 15.82 1.58 -7.63
CA LYS A 121 17.07 1.81 -6.89
C LYS A 121 17.65 0.53 -6.27
N ASN A 122 16.80 -0.42 -5.87
CA ASN A 122 17.24 -1.72 -5.41
C ASN A 122 17.71 -2.59 -6.58
N GLU A 123 16.90 -2.71 -7.64
CA GLU A 123 17.21 -3.55 -8.81
C GLU A 123 18.48 -3.12 -9.55
N LEU A 124 18.78 -1.81 -9.59
CA LEU A 124 20.01 -1.30 -10.20
C LEU A 124 21.30 -1.85 -9.57
N LYS A 125 21.24 -2.40 -8.35
CA LYS A 125 22.39 -3.08 -7.73
C LYS A 125 22.66 -4.46 -8.30
N GLU A 126 21.64 -5.08 -8.89
CA GLU A 126 21.68 -6.44 -9.43
C GLU A 126 22.00 -6.44 -10.94
N VAL A 127 21.82 -5.29 -11.60
CA VAL A 127 22.20 -5.09 -13.00
C VAL A 127 23.73 -4.91 -13.07
N LYS A 128 24.41 -5.85 -13.73
CA LYS A 128 25.84 -5.78 -14.04
C LYS A 128 26.08 -5.11 -15.39
#